data_AF-A0A960QLF3-F1
#
_entry.id   AF-A0A960QLF3-F1
#
_cell.length_a   1.000
_cell.length_b   1.000
_cell.length_c   1.000
_cell.angle_alpha   90.00
_cell.angle_beta   90.00
_cell.angle_gamma   90.00
#
_symmetry.space_group_name_H-M   'P 1'
#
loop_
_entity.id
_entity.type
_entity.pdbx_description
1 polymer ?
#
loop_
_entity_poly.entity_id
_entity_poly.type
_entity_poly.pdbx_seq_one_letter_code
_entity_poly.pdbx_strand_id
1 'polypeptide(L)'
;LDPAFPADTFELNWLLCETLAYLQAPNTAAKGMALIAAAESQEPQMEYARSLRFLKTGWTPELRKQQLEWFLKAANYRGGASFSTFIEFIKKDSLATFTDAEKTEHAELIAKKPETKSAIENLGAIFAGRTPTMWTLEELSEAAETGMTGRDFENGRKMFSGAACFACHRFGNAGGMTGPDLTGAGGRYSPHDFLDQVINPSKVISDQFAPIIVTKNNGESLSGVVVNLSGDNVTLNTDLSDPNQRTNVDRKEVKSIEVSEVSPMPPMLFAMLKKEEILDLLAYVLSGGDKENAMFQK
;
A
#
# COMPACT_ATOMS: atom_id res chain seq x y z
N LEU A 1 22.87 3.96 21.72
CA LEU A 1 21.73 3.97 20.77
C LEU A 1 21.91 2.94 19.66
N ASP A 2 23.08 2.86 19.00
CA ASP A 2 23.27 1.88 17.91
C ASP A 2 22.93 0.41 18.27
N PRO A 3 23.27 -0.13 19.46
CA PRO A 3 22.88 -1.51 19.81
C PRO A 3 21.38 -1.73 19.99
N ALA A 4 20.60 -0.65 20.16
CA ALA A 4 19.14 -0.71 20.29
C ALA A 4 18.42 -0.55 18.94
N PHE A 5 19.16 -0.37 17.84
CA PHE A 5 18.65 -0.26 16.48
C PHE A 5 19.11 -1.50 15.67
N PRO A 6 18.21 -2.29 15.07
CA PRO A 6 16.75 -2.14 15.09
C PRO A 6 16.10 -2.49 16.44
N ALA A 7 14.94 -1.91 16.70
CA ALA A 7 14.06 -2.16 17.84
C ALA A 7 12.85 -3.03 17.43
N ASP A 8 12.01 -3.39 18.40
CA ASP A 8 10.87 -4.30 18.19
C ASP A 8 9.68 -3.65 17.48
N THR A 9 9.54 -2.32 17.56
CA THR A 9 8.41 -1.58 16.98
C THR A 9 8.84 -0.63 15.86
N PHE A 10 7.91 -0.35 14.96
CA PHE A 10 8.13 0.59 13.86
C PHE A 10 8.44 2.00 14.38
N GLU A 11 7.68 2.48 15.36
CA GLU A 11 7.80 3.84 15.92
C GLU A 11 9.18 4.07 16.54
N LEU A 12 9.68 3.08 17.29
CA LEU A 12 11.03 3.14 17.86
C LEU A 12 12.09 3.07 16.77
N ASN A 13 11.93 2.19 15.78
CA ASN A 13 12.86 2.09 14.67
C ASN A 13 12.98 3.38 13.88
N TRP A 14 11.86 4.06 13.60
CA TRP A 14 11.88 5.34 12.90
C TRP A 14 12.65 6.40 13.71
N LEU A 15 12.31 6.59 14.98
CA LEU A 15 12.99 7.57 15.85
C LEU A 15 14.48 7.28 16.00
N LEU A 16 14.86 6.00 16.16
CA LEU A 16 16.25 5.58 16.23
C LEU A 16 16.97 5.81 14.91
N CYS A 17 16.36 5.49 13.77
CA CYS A 17 16.94 5.72 12.45
C CYS A 17 17.22 7.21 12.23
N GLU A 18 16.24 8.09 12.51
CA GLU A 18 16.42 9.55 12.37
C GLU A 18 17.50 10.09 13.32
N THR A 19 17.47 9.68 14.59
CA THR A 19 18.46 10.12 15.58
C THR A 19 19.87 9.65 15.24
N LEU A 20 20.03 8.38 14.88
CA LEU A 20 21.34 7.82 14.51
C LEU A 20 21.86 8.36 13.19
N ALA A 21 20.96 8.69 12.25
CA ALA A 21 21.34 9.36 11.01
C ALA A 21 21.84 10.77 11.28
N TYR A 22 21.14 11.53 12.14
CA TYR A 22 21.59 12.86 12.59
C TYR A 22 22.97 12.79 13.25
N LEU A 23 23.19 11.80 14.13
CA LEU A 23 24.46 11.56 14.81
C LEU A 23 25.56 10.96 13.93
N GLN A 24 25.27 10.66 12.65
CA GLN A 24 26.22 10.05 11.71
C GLN A 24 26.79 8.73 12.24
N ALA A 25 25.96 7.90 12.87
CA ALA A 25 26.41 6.59 13.35
C ALA A 25 26.81 5.69 12.16
N PRO A 26 27.94 4.95 12.25
CA PRO A 26 28.52 4.26 11.10
C PRO A 26 27.70 3.06 10.60
N ASN A 27 26.85 2.47 11.45
CA ASN A 27 26.03 1.30 11.08
C ASN A 27 24.61 1.67 10.61
N THR A 28 24.25 2.96 10.66
CA THR A 28 22.88 3.41 10.41
C THR A 28 22.44 3.14 8.98
N ALA A 29 23.32 3.32 7.99
CA ALA A 29 23.00 3.07 6.58
C ALA A 29 22.61 1.61 6.36
N ALA A 30 23.42 0.66 6.84
CA ALA A 30 23.17 -0.77 6.69
C ALA A 30 21.85 -1.20 7.36
N LYS A 31 21.63 -0.79 8.61
CA LYS A 31 20.42 -1.13 9.37
C LYS A 31 19.17 -0.47 8.80
N GLY A 32 19.26 0.79 8.41
CA GLY A 32 18.15 1.53 7.81
C GLY A 32 17.74 0.97 6.44
N MET A 33 18.70 0.62 5.59
CA MET A 33 18.40 -0.02 4.30
C MET A 33 17.80 -1.42 4.48
N ALA A 34 18.25 -2.19 5.48
CA ALA A 34 17.64 -3.48 5.82
C ALA A 34 16.17 -3.31 6.27
N LEU A 35 15.86 -2.28 7.05
CA LEU A 35 14.48 -1.95 7.45
C LEU A 35 13.61 -1.50 6.27
N ILE A 36 14.17 -0.73 5.32
CA ILE A 36 13.48 -0.39 4.06
C ILE A 36 13.14 -1.67 3.28
N ALA A 37 14.10 -2.59 3.14
CA ALA A 37 13.88 -3.84 2.42
C ALA A 37 12.86 -4.77 3.10
N ALA A 38 12.81 -4.77 4.43
CA ALA A 38 11.88 -5.59 5.21
C ALA A 38 10.47 -4.96 5.35
N ALA A 39 10.30 -3.68 5.01
CA ALA A 39 9.03 -3.00 5.16
C ALA A 39 8.00 -3.43 4.10
N GLU A 40 6.82 -3.84 4.58
CA GLU A 40 5.77 -4.46 3.78
C GLU A 40 4.81 -3.46 3.12
N SER A 41 4.89 -2.19 3.52
CA SER A 41 4.18 -1.07 2.90
C SER A 41 5.14 0.09 2.63
N GLN A 42 4.68 1.07 1.85
CA GLN A 42 5.48 2.22 1.45
C GLN A 42 5.74 3.20 2.62
N GLU A 43 4.84 3.31 3.60
CA GLU A 43 4.92 4.32 4.65
C GLU A 43 6.16 4.15 5.53
N PRO A 44 6.48 2.94 6.06
CA PRO A 44 7.73 2.73 6.78
C PRO A 44 8.97 2.96 5.91
N GLN A 45 8.92 2.56 4.64
CA GLN A 45 10.03 2.78 3.71
C GLN A 45 10.32 4.27 3.52
N MET A 46 9.27 5.08 3.37
CA MET A 46 9.37 6.53 3.26
C MET A 46 9.99 7.15 4.50
N GLU A 47 9.59 6.74 5.71
CA GLU A 47 10.15 7.30 6.95
C GLU A 47 11.63 6.96 7.12
N TYR A 48 12.04 5.73 6.84
CA TYR A 48 13.45 5.35 6.90
C TYR A 48 14.27 6.06 5.82
N ALA A 49 13.79 6.12 4.57
CA ALA A 49 14.49 6.80 3.50
C ALA A 49 14.63 8.30 3.76
N ARG A 50 13.56 8.94 4.27
CA ARG A 50 13.59 10.33 4.75
C ARG A 50 14.65 10.48 5.85
N SER A 51 14.66 9.60 6.84
CA SER A 51 15.58 9.66 7.99
C SER A 51 17.05 9.57 7.53
N LEU A 52 17.34 8.73 6.55
CA LEU A 52 18.69 8.50 6.01
C LEU A 52 19.20 9.61 5.07
N ARG A 53 18.35 10.54 4.62
CA ARG A 53 18.66 11.47 3.51
C ARG A 53 19.87 12.39 3.73
N PHE A 54 20.29 12.61 4.97
CA PHE A 54 21.45 13.42 5.32
C PHE A 54 22.61 12.63 5.95
N LEU A 55 22.50 11.30 5.99
CA LEU A 55 23.58 10.44 6.48
C LEU A 55 24.72 10.39 5.45
N LYS A 56 25.94 10.71 5.89
CA LYS A 56 27.16 10.70 5.07
C LYS A 56 28.05 9.48 5.34
N THR A 57 27.93 8.89 6.52
CA THR A 57 28.79 7.79 6.99
C THR A 57 28.13 6.42 6.79
N GLY A 58 28.95 5.35 6.73
CA GLY A 58 28.44 3.97 6.75
C GLY A 58 27.93 3.44 5.40
N TRP A 59 28.00 4.25 4.35
CA TRP A 59 27.60 3.84 3.00
C TRP A 59 28.70 3.01 2.33
N THR A 60 28.27 1.93 1.70
CA THR A 60 29.06 1.13 0.76
C THR A 60 28.48 1.31 -0.64
N PRO A 61 29.22 0.98 -1.72
CA PRO A 61 28.67 1.01 -3.08
C PRO A 61 27.38 0.21 -3.23
N GLU A 62 27.29 -0.95 -2.58
CA GLU A 62 26.09 -1.78 -2.60
C GLU A 62 24.91 -1.12 -1.88
N LEU A 63 25.13 -0.47 -0.72
CA LEU A 63 24.07 0.25 -0.02
C LEU A 63 23.58 1.49 -0.81
N ARG A 64 24.49 2.21 -1.48
CA ARG A 64 24.13 3.32 -2.38
C ARG A 64 23.31 2.84 -3.56
N LYS A 65 23.70 1.71 -4.16
CA LYS A 65 22.92 1.06 -5.21
C LYS A 65 21.51 0.72 -4.73
N GLN A 66 21.37 0.05 -3.57
CA GLN A 66 20.07 -0.27 -2.99
C GLN A 66 19.22 0.99 -2.73
N GLN A 67 19.82 2.06 -2.24
CA GLN A 67 19.15 3.35 -2.03
C GLN A 67 18.63 3.94 -3.36
N LEU A 68 19.44 3.92 -4.41
CA LEU A 68 19.05 4.43 -5.74
C LEU A 68 17.96 3.56 -6.39
N GLU A 69 18.06 2.24 -6.30
CA GLU A 69 17.03 1.31 -6.77
C GLU A 69 15.71 1.51 -6.01
N TRP A 70 15.78 1.79 -4.70
CA TRP A 70 14.61 2.13 -3.93
C TRP A 70 13.93 3.40 -4.46
N PHE A 71 14.67 4.47 -4.78
CA PHE A 71 14.08 5.67 -5.39
C PHE A 71 13.38 5.39 -6.73
N LEU A 72 13.90 4.45 -7.53
CA LEU A 72 13.23 4.03 -8.77
C LEU A 72 11.90 3.33 -8.49
N LYS A 73 11.83 2.51 -7.44
CA LYS A 73 10.58 1.84 -7.00
C LYS A 73 9.60 2.84 -6.38
N ALA A 74 10.10 3.73 -5.52
CA ALA A 74 9.30 4.71 -4.78
C ALA A 74 8.55 5.69 -5.69
N ALA A 75 9.00 5.89 -6.94
CA ALA A 75 8.25 6.65 -7.93
C ALA A 75 6.84 6.08 -8.23
N ASN A 76 6.59 4.81 -7.91
CA ASN A 76 5.28 4.17 -8.05
C ASN A 76 4.47 4.15 -6.75
N TYR A 77 4.96 4.76 -5.68
CA TYR A 77 4.20 4.93 -4.44
C TYR A 77 3.10 5.98 -4.61
N ARG A 78 2.09 5.93 -3.74
CA ARG A 78 0.89 6.75 -3.84
C ARG A 78 0.74 7.59 -2.58
N GLY A 79 0.33 8.85 -2.76
CA GLY A 79 0.12 9.77 -1.65
C GLY A 79 -0.61 11.02 -2.12
N GLY A 80 -0.66 12.03 -1.26
CA GLY A 80 -1.27 13.31 -1.59
C GLY A 80 -0.58 14.04 -2.76
N ALA A 81 -1.16 15.14 -3.21
CA ALA A 81 -0.73 15.86 -4.41
C ALA A 81 0.76 16.27 -4.46
N SER A 82 1.42 16.41 -3.30
CA SER A 82 2.84 16.76 -3.21
C SER A 82 3.77 15.56 -2.95
N PHE A 83 3.24 14.34 -2.93
CA PHE A 83 3.98 13.15 -2.51
C PHE A 83 5.18 12.83 -3.41
N SER A 84 5.00 12.91 -4.74
CA SER A 84 6.09 12.74 -5.70
C SER A 84 7.20 13.77 -5.50
N THR A 85 6.83 15.03 -5.23
CA THR A 85 7.78 16.11 -4.91
C THR A 85 8.57 15.82 -3.64
N PHE A 86 7.95 15.25 -2.60
CA PHE A 86 8.69 14.85 -1.39
C PHE A 86 9.73 13.75 -1.69
N ILE A 87 9.41 12.77 -2.53
CA ILE A 87 10.39 11.75 -2.95
C ILE A 87 11.56 12.40 -3.68
N GLU A 88 11.29 13.35 -4.58
CA GLU A 88 12.35 14.10 -5.28
C GLU A 88 13.24 14.89 -4.32
N PHE A 89 12.66 15.51 -3.29
CA PHE A 89 13.43 16.20 -2.25
C PHE A 89 14.32 15.24 -1.46
N ILE A 90 13.79 14.10 -1.03
CA ILE A 90 14.58 13.08 -0.31
C ILE A 90 15.71 12.55 -1.22
N LYS A 91 15.44 12.33 -2.52
CA LYS A 91 16.47 11.92 -3.48
C LYS A 91 17.56 12.98 -3.63
N LYS A 92 17.16 14.24 -3.79
CA LYS A 92 18.09 15.38 -3.91
C LYS A 92 18.98 15.51 -2.68
N ASP A 93 18.39 15.47 -1.49
CA ASP A 93 19.10 15.53 -0.21
C ASP A 93 20.10 14.36 -0.09
N SER A 94 19.66 13.15 -0.41
CA SER A 94 20.50 11.95 -0.38
C SER A 94 21.69 12.07 -1.33
N LEU A 95 21.45 12.50 -2.58
CA LEU A 95 22.52 12.69 -3.58
C LEU A 95 23.53 13.77 -3.18
N ALA A 96 23.12 14.77 -2.39
CA ALA A 96 24.02 15.77 -1.85
C ALA A 96 25.01 15.19 -0.82
N THR A 97 24.74 14.00 -0.27
CA THR A 97 25.67 13.27 0.61
C THR A 97 26.68 12.40 -0.13
N PHE A 98 26.50 12.16 -1.43
CA PHE A 98 27.41 11.32 -2.21
C PHE A 98 28.73 12.08 -2.46
N THR A 99 29.83 11.37 -2.29
CA THR A 99 31.15 11.78 -2.78
C THR A 99 31.17 11.78 -4.31
N ASP A 100 32.15 12.47 -4.90
CA ASP A 100 32.28 12.50 -6.36
C ASP A 100 32.59 11.11 -6.94
N ALA A 101 33.34 10.28 -6.20
CA ALA A 101 33.60 8.89 -6.57
C ALA A 101 32.30 8.07 -6.62
N GLU A 102 31.45 8.15 -5.59
CA GLU A 102 30.14 7.46 -5.58
C GLU A 102 29.22 7.95 -6.70
N LYS A 103 29.23 9.25 -7.01
CA LYS A 103 28.44 9.81 -8.12
C LYS A 103 28.91 9.27 -9.47
N THR A 104 30.22 9.16 -9.67
CA THR A 104 30.79 8.56 -10.89
C THR A 104 30.45 7.08 -10.97
N GLU A 105 30.62 6.33 -9.88
CA GLU A 105 30.35 4.89 -9.83
C GLU A 105 28.88 4.56 -10.12
N HIS A 106 27.94 5.38 -9.63
CA HIS A 106 26.50 5.15 -9.79
C HIS A 106 25.84 6.05 -10.84
N ALA A 107 26.61 6.68 -11.73
CA ALA A 107 26.11 7.67 -12.69
C ALA A 107 24.92 7.16 -13.51
N GLU A 108 24.97 5.91 -13.96
CA GLU A 108 23.89 5.27 -14.72
C GLU A 108 22.59 5.16 -13.90
N LEU A 109 22.67 4.67 -12.66
CA LEU A 109 21.49 4.57 -11.78
C LEU A 109 20.93 5.94 -11.40
N ILE A 110 21.80 6.93 -11.18
CA ILE A 110 21.39 8.30 -10.84
C ILE A 110 20.57 8.91 -11.99
N ALA A 111 21.02 8.70 -13.23
CA ALA A 111 20.38 9.21 -14.45
C ALA A 111 19.14 8.39 -14.87
N LYS A 112 19.01 7.15 -14.38
CA LYS A 112 17.89 6.27 -14.72
C LYS A 112 16.56 6.88 -14.28
N LYS A 113 15.61 6.91 -15.21
CA LYS A 113 14.22 7.29 -14.92
C LYS A 113 13.45 6.08 -14.40
N PRO A 114 12.54 6.25 -13.42
CA PRO A 114 11.69 5.17 -12.96
C PRO A 114 10.74 4.73 -14.07
N GLU A 115 10.48 3.42 -14.13
CA GLU A 115 9.38 2.87 -14.92
C GLU A 115 8.09 3.03 -14.12
N THR A 116 7.07 3.68 -14.72
CA THR A 116 5.74 3.79 -14.12
C THR A 116 4.97 2.50 -14.38
N LYS A 117 4.65 1.77 -13.32
CA LYS A 117 3.83 0.56 -13.34
C LYS A 117 2.51 0.83 -12.63
N SER A 118 1.43 0.24 -13.13
CA SER A 118 0.16 0.22 -12.41
C SER A 118 0.28 -0.56 -11.10
N ALA A 119 -0.63 -0.30 -10.14
CA ALA A 119 -0.69 -1.07 -8.90
C ALA A 119 -0.79 -2.57 -9.21
N ILE A 120 -1.63 -2.94 -10.19
CA ILE A 120 -1.88 -4.33 -10.61
C ILE A 120 -0.61 -5.02 -11.14
N GLU A 121 0.21 -4.34 -11.94
CA GLU A 121 1.46 -4.90 -12.47
C GLU A 121 2.51 -5.17 -11.39
N ASN A 122 2.52 -4.38 -10.31
CA ASN A 122 3.44 -4.60 -9.20
C ASN A 122 3.07 -5.82 -8.34
N LEU A 123 1.79 -6.22 -8.29
CA LEU A 123 1.29 -7.37 -7.52
C LEU A 123 1.73 -8.71 -8.12
N GLY A 124 1.76 -8.79 -9.45
CA GLY A 124 2.08 -10.04 -10.17
C GLY A 124 3.46 -10.62 -9.82
N ALA A 125 4.39 -9.78 -9.34
CA ALA A 125 5.74 -10.20 -8.96
C ALA A 125 5.75 -11.08 -7.69
N ILE A 126 4.91 -10.80 -6.68
CA ILE A 126 4.87 -11.58 -5.42
C ILE A 126 4.34 -13.00 -5.68
N PHE A 127 3.47 -13.14 -6.67
CA PHE A 127 2.82 -14.40 -7.02
C PHE A 127 3.37 -15.03 -8.30
N ALA A 128 4.56 -14.60 -8.75
CA ALA A 128 5.18 -15.10 -9.96
C ALA A 128 5.27 -16.63 -9.96
N GLY A 129 4.77 -17.26 -11.02
CA GLY A 129 4.77 -18.71 -11.19
C GLY A 129 3.62 -19.47 -10.49
N ARG A 130 2.69 -18.77 -9.83
CA ARG A 130 1.48 -19.39 -9.27
C ARG A 130 0.36 -19.48 -10.31
N THR A 131 -0.52 -20.46 -10.14
CA THR A 131 -1.74 -20.61 -10.94
C THR A 131 -2.93 -20.03 -10.17
N PRO A 132 -3.80 -19.23 -10.81
CA PRO A 132 -5.01 -18.72 -10.17
C PRO A 132 -5.94 -19.85 -9.70
N THR A 133 -6.51 -19.71 -8.51
CA THR A 133 -7.53 -20.60 -7.95
C THR A 133 -8.84 -19.84 -7.77
N MET A 134 -9.95 -20.43 -8.23
CA MET A 134 -11.29 -19.85 -8.09
C MET A 134 -11.92 -20.29 -6.77
N TRP A 135 -11.50 -19.68 -5.67
CA TRP A 135 -12.04 -19.98 -4.34
C TRP A 135 -13.52 -19.65 -4.25
N THR A 136 -14.30 -20.52 -3.60
CA THR A 136 -15.72 -20.24 -3.28
C THR A 136 -15.86 -19.72 -1.85
N LEU A 137 -16.97 -19.02 -1.60
CA LEU A 137 -17.28 -18.54 -0.25
C LEU A 137 -17.46 -19.70 0.71
N GLU A 138 -18.14 -20.76 0.28
CA GLU A 138 -18.42 -21.93 1.09
C GLU A 138 -17.12 -22.63 1.54
N GLU A 139 -16.19 -22.85 0.60
CA GLU A 139 -14.91 -23.52 0.89
C GLU A 139 -14.07 -22.72 1.90
N LEU A 140 -13.94 -21.41 1.70
CA LEU A 140 -13.14 -20.57 2.58
C LEU A 140 -13.83 -20.34 3.94
N SER A 141 -15.16 -20.30 3.96
CA SER A 141 -15.91 -20.17 5.22
C SER A 141 -15.79 -21.42 6.07
N GLU A 142 -15.94 -22.62 5.48
CA GLU A 142 -15.72 -23.90 6.18
C GLU A 142 -14.28 -23.97 6.74
N ALA A 143 -13.29 -23.54 5.96
CA ALA A 143 -11.91 -23.48 6.42
C ALA A 143 -11.73 -22.50 7.59
N ALA A 144 -12.41 -21.34 7.56
CA ALA A 144 -12.30 -20.32 8.59
C ALA A 144 -13.11 -20.64 9.87
N GLU A 145 -14.07 -21.55 9.85
CA GLU A 145 -14.80 -21.94 11.06
C GLU A 145 -13.89 -22.59 12.11
N THR A 146 -12.88 -23.35 11.67
CA THR A 146 -11.99 -24.11 12.57
C THR A 146 -10.51 -23.73 12.40
N GLY A 147 -10.14 -23.09 11.29
CA GLY A 147 -8.76 -22.78 10.93
C GLY A 147 -8.22 -21.43 11.39
N MET A 148 -8.86 -20.75 12.33
CA MET A 148 -8.48 -19.38 12.75
C MET A 148 -7.53 -19.32 13.94
N THR A 149 -6.98 -20.45 14.39
CA THR A 149 -5.99 -20.52 15.47
C THR A 149 -4.60 -20.81 14.91
N GLY A 150 -3.55 -20.41 15.64
CA GLY A 150 -2.16 -20.61 15.25
C GLY A 150 -1.77 -20.02 13.90
N ARG A 151 -2.44 -18.94 13.47
CA ARG A 151 -2.20 -18.26 12.19
C ARG A 151 -0.88 -17.49 12.20
N ASP A 152 -0.33 -17.22 11.02
CA ASP A 152 0.92 -16.47 10.87
C ASP A 152 0.63 -14.99 10.60
N PHE A 153 0.94 -14.13 11.58
CA PHE A 153 0.73 -12.69 11.50
C PHE A 153 1.49 -12.03 10.35
N GLU A 154 2.79 -12.35 10.21
CA GLU A 154 3.66 -11.71 9.22
C GLU A 154 3.25 -12.16 7.81
N ASN A 155 2.91 -13.44 7.66
CA ASN A 155 2.37 -13.93 6.40
C ASN A 155 1.02 -13.25 6.06
N GLY A 156 0.12 -13.09 7.03
CA GLY A 156 -1.16 -12.42 6.83
C GLY A 156 -1.01 -10.96 6.38
N ARG A 157 -0.11 -10.21 7.02
CA ARG A 157 0.22 -8.83 6.62
C ARG A 157 0.85 -8.76 5.22
N LYS A 158 1.78 -9.67 4.92
CA LYS A 158 2.37 -9.81 3.59
C LYS A 158 1.33 -10.12 2.53
N MET A 159 0.36 -10.98 2.82
CA MET A 159 -0.73 -11.30 1.90
C MET A 159 -1.69 -10.13 1.70
N PHE A 160 -1.96 -9.33 2.74
CA PHE A 160 -2.73 -8.09 2.61
C PHE A 160 -2.06 -7.10 1.64
N SER A 161 -0.73 -6.99 1.69
CA SER A 161 0.05 -6.21 0.72
C SER A 161 0.03 -6.85 -0.68
N GLY A 162 0.30 -8.16 -0.77
CA GLY A 162 0.36 -8.91 -2.03
C GLY A 162 -0.97 -8.95 -2.78
N ALA A 163 -2.10 -9.01 -2.07
CA ALA A 163 -3.45 -8.97 -2.63
C ALA A 163 -3.94 -7.54 -2.94
N ALA A 164 -3.06 -6.53 -2.87
CA ALA A 164 -3.36 -5.13 -3.17
C ALA A 164 -4.32 -4.43 -2.20
N CYS A 165 -4.61 -5.01 -1.03
CA CYS A 165 -5.58 -4.42 -0.13
C CYS A 165 -5.14 -3.01 0.31
N PHE A 166 -3.84 -2.78 0.52
CA PHE A 166 -3.26 -1.46 0.82
C PHE A 166 -3.44 -0.42 -0.30
N ALA A 167 -3.71 -0.82 -1.55
CA ALA A 167 -3.91 0.15 -2.63
C ALA A 167 -5.16 1.01 -2.38
N CYS A 168 -6.20 0.42 -1.80
CA CYS A 168 -7.48 1.09 -1.57
C CYS A 168 -7.83 1.25 -0.09
N HIS A 169 -7.45 0.29 0.75
CA HIS A 169 -7.84 0.23 2.15
C HIS A 169 -6.73 0.67 3.08
N ARG A 170 -7.13 1.41 4.11
CA ARG A 170 -6.27 1.72 5.24
C ARG A 170 -6.24 0.53 6.20
N PHE A 171 -5.07 0.26 6.75
CA PHE A 171 -4.89 -0.65 7.87
C PHE A 171 -3.79 -0.12 8.80
N GLY A 172 -4.15 0.19 10.04
CA GLY A 172 -3.34 0.99 10.94
C GLY A 172 -2.98 2.35 10.31
N ASN A 173 -1.68 2.56 10.10
CA ASN A 173 -1.14 3.79 9.51
C ASN A 173 -0.69 3.64 8.05
N ALA A 174 -1.07 2.54 7.38
CA ALA A 174 -0.66 2.24 6.02
C ALA A 174 -1.86 2.08 5.07
N GLY A 175 -1.64 2.37 3.78
CA GLY A 175 -2.59 2.11 2.71
C GLY A 175 -3.45 3.29 2.25
N GLY A 176 -4.37 2.99 1.34
CA GLY A 176 -5.26 3.94 0.67
C GLY A 176 -6.48 4.35 1.50
N MET A 177 -7.21 5.33 0.99
CA MET A 177 -8.45 5.84 1.59
C MET A 177 -9.62 5.86 0.61
N THR A 178 -9.48 5.13 -0.50
CA THR A 178 -10.52 5.00 -1.53
C THR A 178 -11.51 3.88 -1.21
N GLY A 179 -11.15 2.97 -0.30
CA GLY A 179 -12.05 2.03 0.35
C GLY A 179 -12.15 2.26 1.87
N PRO A 180 -13.04 1.54 2.57
CA PRO A 180 -13.18 1.63 4.02
C PRO A 180 -11.91 1.24 4.77
N ASP A 181 -11.66 1.88 5.92
CA ASP A 181 -10.61 1.47 6.84
C ASP A 181 -10.92 0.06 7.38
N LEU A 182 -9.93 -0.84 7.28
CA LEU A 182 -10.06 -2.24 7.69
C LEU A 182 -9.43 -2.54 9.06
N THR A 183 -8.79 -1.56 9.72
CA THR A 183 -8.14 -1.74 11.04
C THR A 183 -9.12 -2.27 12.08
N GLY A 184 -10.37 -1.82 12.05
CA GLY A 184 -11.43 -2.27 12.96
C GLY A 184 -12.39 -3.30 12.34
N ALA A 185 -11.98 -4.03 11.30
CA ALA A 185 -12.87 -4.96 10.59
C ALA A 185 -13.40 -6.09 11.49
N GLY A 186 -12.60 -6.62 12.41
CA GLY A 186 -13.02 -7.72 13.30
C GLY A 186 -14.16 -7.39 14.26
N GLY A 187 -14.40 -6.10 14.55
CA GLY A 187 -15.58 -5.67 15.32
C GLY A 187 -16.87 -5.58 14.50
N ARG A 188 -16.77 -5.66 13.16
CA ARG A 188 -17.88 -5.47 12.22
C ARG A 188 -18.25 -6.72 11.43
N TYR A 189 -17.29 -7.61 11.21
CA TYR A 189 -17.45 -8.77 10.34
C TYR A 189 -17.03 -10.05 11.07
N SER A 190 -17.82 -11.11 10.88
CA SER A 190 -17.34 -12.46 11.11
C SER A 190 -16.37 -12.89 9.99
N PRO A 191 -15.60 -13.98 10.18
CA PRO A 191 -14.81 -14.59 9.11
C PRO A 191 -15.59 -14.79 7.80
N HIS A 192 -16.79 -15.38 7.88
CA HIS A 192 -17.66 -15.59 6.72
C HIS A 192 -18.05 -14.26 6.07
N ASP A 193 -18.50 -13.27 6.85
CA ASP A 193 -18.96 -11.99 6.31
C ASP A 193 -17.83 -11.25 5.58
N PHE A 194 -16.62 -11.26 6.14
CA PHE A 194 -15.48 -10.63 5.49
C PHE A 194 -15.11 -11.34 4.18
N LEU A 195 -15.11 -12.66 4.16
CA LEU A 195 -14.87 -13.43 2.92
C LEU A 195 -15.93 -13.12 1.85
N ASP A 196 -17.20 -12.99 2.24
CA ASP A 196 -18.28 -12.64 1.32
C ASP A 196 -18.10 -11.23 0.74
N GLN A 197 -17.67 -10.26 1.55
CA GLN A 197 -17.32 -8.92 1.05
C GLN A 197 -16.18 -8.96 0.02
N VAL A 198 -15.19 -9.85 0.19
CA VAL A 198 -14.05 -9.94 -0.73
C VAL A 198 -14.38 -10.71 -2.01
N ILE A 199 -15.13 -11.81 -1.89
CA ILE A 199 -15.50 -12.67 -3.01
C ILE A 199 -16.62 -12.05 -3.85
N ASN A 200 -17.57 -11.38 -3.19
CA ASN A 200 -18.74 -10.78 -3.81
C ASN A 200 -18.79 -9.25 -3.55
N PRO A 201 -17.81 -8.47 -4.05
CA PRO A 201 -17.67 -7.05 -3.71
C PRO A 201 -18.85 -6.17 -4.11
N SER A 202 -19.62 -6.56 -5.12
CA SER A 202 -20.80 -5.83 -5.60
C SER A 202 -22.09 -6.22 -4.87
N LYS A 203 -22.07 -7.20 -3.95
CA LYS A 203 -23.28 -7.67 -3.25
C LYS A 203 -23.85 -6.60 -2.33
N VAL A 204 -22.97 -5.90 -1.61
CA VAL A 204 -23.32 -4.75 -0.75
C VAL A 204 -22.21 -3.71 -0.88
N ILE A 205 -22.55 -2.57 -1.46
CA ILE A 205 -21.61 -1.46 -1.62
C ILE A 205 -22.02 -0.35 -0.66
N SER A 206 -21.09 0.11 0.18
CA SER A 206 -21.34 1.26 1.05
C SER A 206 -21.51 2.52 0.21
N ASP A 207 -22.59 3.28 0.42
CA ASP A 207 -22.88 4.54 -0.29
C ASP A 207 -21.70 5.51 -0.33
N GLN A 208 -20.89 5.55 0.74
CA GLN A 208 -19.69 6.37 0.82
C GLN A 208 -18.61 6.04 -0.23
N PHE A 209 -18.55 4.79 -0.67
CA PHE A 209 -17.53 4.28 -1.60
C PHE A 209 -18.14 3.81 -2.93
N ALA A 210 -19.46 3.96 -3.08
CA ALA A 210 -20.17 3.59 -4.30
C ALA A 210 -19.76 4.56 -5.43
N PRO A 211 -19.26 4.05 -6.56
CA PRO A 211 -18.99 4.89 -7.70
C PRO A 211 -20.32 5.35 -8.31
N ILE A 212 -20.31 6.54 -8.89
CA ILE A 212 -21.40 7.04 -9.70
C ILE A 212 -21.03 7.00 -11.18
N ILE A 213 -22.05 6.86 -12.01
CA ILE A 213 -21.96 6.99 -13.47
C ILE A 213 -22.58 8.33 -13.83
N VAL A 214 -21.77 9.22 -14.35
CA VAL A 214 -22.17 10.54 -14.85
C VAL A 214 -22.29 10.46 -16.35
N THR A 215 -23.52 10.54 -16.85
CA THR A 215 -23.80 10.65 -18.29
C THR A 215 -23.90 12.12 -18.66
N LYS A 216 -23.12 12.58 -19.61
CA LYS A 216 -23.16 13.96 -20.12
C LYS A 216 -24.18 14.12 -21.25
N ASN A 217 -24.55 15.36 -21.53
CA ASN A 217 -25.48 15.74 -22.61
C ASN A 217 -24.97 15.34 -24.01
N ASN A 218 -23.65 15.23 -24.18
CA ASN A 218 -23.00 14.78 -25.42
C ASN A 218 -22.98 13.24 -25.58
N GLY A 219 -23.50 12.48 -24.60
CA GLY A 219 -23.50 11.01 -24.59
C GLY A 219 -22.28 10.34 -23.97
N GLU A 220 -21.25 11.11 -23.59
CA GLU A 220 -20.09 10.59 -22.85
C GLU A 220 -20.51 10.14 -21.45
N SER A 221 -19.98 9.01 -20.98
CA SER A 221 -20.21 8.50 -19.63
C SER A 221 -18.89 8.38 -18.87
N LEU A 222 -18.87 8.91 -17.66
CA LEU A 222 -17.73 8.84 -16.73
C LEU A 222 -18.15 8.04 -15.51
N SER A 223 -17.31 7.12 -15.06
CA SER A 223 -17.52 6.37 -13.81
C SER A 223 -16.43 6.73 -12.81
N GLY A 224 -16.81 6.96 -11.56
CA GLY A 224 -15.87 7.27 -10.49
C GLY A 224 -16.55 7.54 -9.16
N VAL A 225 -15.76 7.58 -8.08
CA VAL A 225 -16.26 7.92 -6.75
C VAL A 225 -16.28 9.43 -6.59
N VAL A 226 -17.35 9.96 -6.00
CA VAL A 226 -17.51 11.40 -5.75
C VAL A 226 -16.47 11.87 -4.72
N VAL A 227 -15.63 12.82 -5.13
CA VAL A 227 -14.67 13.49 -4.24
C VAL A 227 -15.26 14.80 -3.70
N ASN A 228 -16.00 15.52 -4.53
CA ASN A 228 -16.60 16.80 -4.16
C ASN A 228 -17.85 17.07 -5.02
N LEU A 229 -18.89 17.57 -4.35
CA LEU A 229 -20.07 18.17 -4.99
C LEU A 229 -20.17 19.61 -4.49
N SER A 230 -19.72 20.58 -5.28
CA SER A 230 -19.76 21.98 -4.90
C SER A 230 -20.21 22.85 -6.06
N GLY A 231 -21.28 23.62 -5.84
CA GLY A 231 -21.89 24.48 -6.85
C GLY A 231 -22.29 23.69 -8.10
N ASP A 232 -21.83 24.16 -9.25
CA ASP A 232 -22.06 23.54 -10.55
C ASP A 232 -20.97 22.51 -10.92
N ASN A 233 -20.19 21.98 -9.98
CA ASN A 233 -19.10 21.04 -10.28
C ASN A 233 -19.28 19.69 -9.55
N VAL A 234 -19.10 18.60 -10.30
CA VAL A 234 -18.96 17.24 -9.80
C VAL A 234 -17.52 16.79 -10.02
N THR A 235 -16.76 16.64 -8.93
CA THR A 235 -15.41 16.07 -8.97
C THR A 235 -15.48 14.57 -8.72
N LEU A 236 -15.06 13.77 -9.69
CA LEU A 236 -14.95 12.32 -9.61
C LEU A 236 -13.49 11.92 -9.47
N ASN A 237 -13.20 10.91 -8.65
CA ASN A 237 -11.98 10.11 -8.81
C ASN A 237 -12.29 8.94 -9.77
N THR A 238 -11.63 8.92 -10.91
CA THR A 238 -11.84 7.93 -11.98
C THR A 238 -10.83 6.78 -11.93
N ASP A 239 -9.81 6.84 -11.08
CA ASP A 239 -8.89 5.74 -10.79
C ASP A 239 -8.70 5.59 -9.28
N LEU A 240 -9.29 4.54 -8.70
CA LEU A 240 -9.28 4.36 -7.24
C LEU A 240 -7.95 3.83 -6.70
N SER A 241 -7.02 3.46 -7.59
CA SER A 241 -5.63 3.20 -7.26
C SER A 241 -4.75 4.46 -7.29
N ASP A 242 -5.27 5.58 -7.81
CA ASP A 242 -4.63 6.89 -7.78
C ASP A 242 -5.58 7.97 -7.22
N PRO A 243 -5.45 8.34 -5.93
CA PRO A 243 -6.33 9.34 -5.29
C PRO A 243 -6.26 10.75 -5.92
N ASN A 244 -5.27 11.01 -6.78
CA ASN A 244 -5.08 12.28 -7.48
C ASN A 244 -5.71 12.30 -8.88
N GLN A 245 -6.16 11.16 -9.41
CA GLN A 245 -6.77 11.08 -10.73
C GLN A 245 -8.21 11.57 -10.72
N ARG A 246 -8.36 12.90 -10.69
CA ARG A 246 -9.65 13.57 -10.53
C ARG A 246 -10.12 14.20 -11.84
N THR A 247 -11.39 14.01 -12.16
CA THR A 247 -12.07 14.65 -13.28
C THR A 247 -13.17 15.54 -12.76
N ASN A 248 -13.17 16.80 -13.19
CA ASN A 248 -14.24 17.74 -12.90
C ASN A 248 -15.26 17.73 -14.04
N VAL A 249 -16.55 17.69 -13.69
CA VAL A 249 -17.66 17.74 -14.63
C VAL A 249 -18.56 18.91 -14.27
N ASP A 250 -18.82 19.81 -15.22
CA ASP A 250 -19.81 20.87 -15.02
C ASP A 250 -21.20 20.22 -14.98
N ARG A 251 -21.95 20.48 -13.91
CA ARG A 251 -23.29 19.95 -13.67
C ARG A 251 -24.29 20.35 -14.77
N LYS A 252 -24.05 21.46 -15.48
CA LYS A 252 -24.86 21.87 -16.65
C LYS A 252 -24.66 20.96 -17.85
N GLU A 253 -23.53 20.27 -17.93
CA GLU A 253 -23.25 19.28 -18.96
C GLU A 253 -23.78 17.89 -18.59
N VAL A 254 -24.27 17.70 -17.36
CA VAL A 254 -24.75 16.40 -16.87
C VAL A 254 -26.19 16.15 -17.30
N LYS A 255 -26.40 15.01 -17.95
CA LYS A 255 -27.72 14.48 -18.32
C LYS A 255 -28.31 13.63 -17.21
N SER A 256 -27.53 12.72 -16.62
CA SER A 256 -27.94 11.90 -15.47
C SER A 256 -26.75 11.53 -14.58
N ILE A 257 -27.05 11.24 -13.31
CA ILE A 257 -26.13 10.67 -12.33
C ILE A 257 -26.82 9.44 -11.73
N GLU A 258 -26.18 8.29 -11.86
CA GLU A 258 -26.69 7.02 -11.37
C GLU A 258 -25.65 6.36 -10.45
N VAL A 259 -26.09 5.65 -9.42
CA VAL A 259 -25.18 4.87 -8.57
C VAL A 259 -24.83 3.58 -9.31
N SER A 260 -23.54 3.24 -9.34
CA SER A 260 -23.08 2.00 -9.94
C SER A 260 -23.47 0.80 -9.08
N GLU A 261 -24.05 -0.23 -9.69
CA GLU A 261 -24.26 -1.54 -9.07
C GLU A 261 -22.96 -2.38 -9.04
N VAL A 262 -21.89 -1.91 -9.69
CA VAL A 262 -20.59 -2.57 -9.73
C VAL A 262 -19.65 -1.91 -8.74
N SER A 263 -19.10 -2.73 -7.85
CA SER A 263 -18.11 -2.32 -6.88
C SER A 263 -16.77 -1.97 -7.55
N PRO A 264 -16.07 -0.96 -7.03
CA PRO A 264 -14.73 -0.65 -7.51
C PRO A 264 -13.67 -1.64 -7.01
N MET A 265 -13.98 -2.43 -5.97
CA MET A 265 -13.07 -3.45 -5.49
C MET A 265 -12.98 -4.57 -6.53
N PRO A 266 -11.79 -4.88 -7.08
CA PRO A 266 -11.67 -5.90 -8.10
C PRO A 266 -12.16 -7.26 -7.59
N PRO A 267 -12.84 -8.07 -8.41
CA PRO A 267 -13.08 -9.45 -8.05
C PRO A 267 -11.77 -10.25 -8.06
N MET A 268 -11.80 -11.48 -7.54
CA MET A 268 -10.69 -12.43 -7.63
C MET A 268 -9.40 -12.03 -6.91
N LEU A 269 -9.46 -11.16 -5.90
CA LEU A 269 -8.28 -10.75 -5.12
C LEU A 269 -7.57 -11.92 -4.42
N PHE A 270 -8.31 -12.99 -4.10
CA PHE A 270 -7.76 -14.21 -3.50
C PHE A 270 -7.18 -15.21 -4.50
N ALA A 271 -7.31 -14.97 -5.82
CA ALA A 271 -7.02 -16.00 -6.81
C ALA A 271 -5.57 -16.50 -6.78
N MET A 272 -4.62 -15.64 -6.41
CA MET A 272 -3.20 -15.99 -6.38
C MET A 272 -2.71 -16.49 -5.01
N LEU A 273 -3.60 -16.51 -4.01
CA LEU A 273 -3.32 -16.92 -2.64
C LEU A 273 -3.71 -18.38 -2.45
N LYS A 274 -2.94 -19.07 -1.62
CA LYS A 274 -3.27 -20.40 -1.12
C LYS A 274 -4.28 -20.29 0.03
N LYS A 275 -5.02 -21.36 0.31
CA LYS A 275 -5.99 -21.40 1.42
C LYS A 275 -5.41 -20.92 2.75
N GLU A 276 -4.25 -21.45 3.18
CA GLU A 276 -3.62 -21.04 4.44
C GLU A 276 -3.24 -19.55 4.45
N GLU A 277 -2.77 -19.02 3.32
CA GLU A 277 -2.43 -17.60 3.16
C GLU A 277 -3.67 -16.70 3.26
N ILE A 278 -4.83 -17.18 2.80
CA ILE A 278 -6.11 -16.48 2.96
C ILE A 278 -6.54 -16.47 4.43
N LEU A 279 -6.38 -17.59 5.15
CA LEU A 279 -6.69 -17.65 6.58
C LEU A 279 -5.76 -16.77 7.42
N ASP A 280 -4.48 -16.71 7.07
CA ASP A 280 -3.52 -15.78 7.71
C ASP A 280 -3.91 -14.33 7.44
N LEU A 281 -4.28 -13.98 6.19
CA LEU A 281 -4.78 -12.65 5.84
C LEU A 281 -6.05 -12.31 6.64
N LEU A 282 -6.99 -13.26 6.73
CA LEU A 282 -8.23 -13.09 7.47
C LEU A 282 -7.94 -12.83 8.95
N ALA A 283 -7.04 -13.59 9.57
CA ALA A 283 -6.64 -13.39 10.96
C ALA A 283 -5.96 -12.04 11.17
N TYR A 284 -5.08 -11.63 10.25
CA TYR A 284 -4.45 -10.32 10.26
C TYR A 284 -5.49 -9.19 10.24
N VAL A 285 -6.48 -9.26 9.35
CA VAL A 285 -7.50 -8.22 9.23
C VAL A 285 -8.45 -8.21 10.43
N LEU A 286 -8.95 -9.38 10.85
CA LEU A 286 -9.92 -9.48 11.92
C LEU A 286 -9.32 -9.24 13.31
N SER A 287 -8.02 -9.45 13.50
CA SER A 287 -7.33 -9.07 14.74
C SER A 287 -7.09 -7.56 14.84
N GLY A 288 -7.31 -6.81 13.76
CA GLY A 288 -6.93 -5.39 13.68
C GLY A 288 -5.42 -5.15 13.71
N GLY A 289 -4.62 -6.18 13.40
CA GLY A 289 -3.16 -6.09 13.44
C GLY A 289 -2.56 -6.27 14.83
N ASP A 290 -3.33 -6.79 15.79
CA ASP A 290 -2.84 -7.15 17.11
C ASP A 290 -2.15 -8.52 17.09
N LYS A 291 -0.81 -8.51 17.16
CA LYS A 291 0.03 -9.73 17.19
C LYS A 291 -0.28 -10.65 18.36
N GLU A 292 -0.79 -10.11 19.47
CA GLU A 292 -1.08 -10.88 20.69
C GLU A 292 -2.47 -11.52 20.65
N ASN A 293 -3.25 -11.26 19.60
CA ASN A 293 -4.60 -11.80 19.45
C ASN A 293 -4.60 -13.34 19.47
N ALA A 294 -5.66 -13.92 20.05
CA ALA A 294 -5.84 -15.37 20.19
C ALA A 294 -5.72 -16.14 18.86
N MET A 295 -6.00 -15.50 17.71
CA MET A 295 -5.86 -16.13 16.39
C MET A 295 -4.41 -16.49 16.03
N PHE A 296 -3.41 -15.84 16.65
CA PHE A 296 -1.98 -16.10 16.44
C PHE A 296 -1.35 -16.97 17.53
N GLN A 297 -2.09 -17.24 18.60
CA GLN A 297 -1.63 -18.09 19.69
C GLN A 297 -1.77 -19.58 19.29
N LYS A 298 -0.83 -20.41 19.78
CA LYS A 298 -0.80 -21.86 19.53
C LYS A 298 -1.59 -22.66 20.55
#